data_AF-A0AAE3AFN0-F1
#
_entry.id   AF-A0AAE3AFN0-F1
#
_cell.length_a   1.000
_cell.length_b   1.000
_cell.length_c   1.000
_cell.angle_alpha   90.00
_cell.angle_beta   90.00
_cell.angle_gamma   90.00
#
_symmetry.space_group_name_H-M   'P 1'
#
loop_
_entity.id
_entity.type
_entity.pdbx_description
1 polymer ?
#
loop_
_entity_poly.entity_id
_entity_poly.type
_entity_poly.pdbx_seq_one_letter_code
_entity_poly.pdbx_strand_id
1 'polypeptide(L)'
;MAVSAGMIAKAAATVLSNEKLRKGVGWTLVAILSPVIVLIALLCSIGSGGADHNNQAVAAAFYGVSYSTEVPAEFRYHIEEMRTAFSLLDSAMASVNGQTESGNGLDPIRIKAVFYALCFGEDAPSARAASRFVECFYTWETRTRTVDVENGDGTVTSTVEEYTVAVPVSLYQAYANLEAELGRTITEDDKSNINHIYSMIAGAAGGGNYNGEFLRGDGSSIDLDVSAFTDPNSKNAADLVTYAIHAWESGWGYVWGTYGDVLTESLFAYKLEQYPDGVGSYEDFIRANWLGGRTTDCVGLIKGYGWLSPETMTIDYGSHGMPDIGANQMYYSATESGTIDTMPDIPGLAVWHDGHIGVYIGGGQVIEAMGTKYGVVKTELANRGWTHWLKIPYINYD
;
A
#
# COMPACT_ATOMS: atom_id res chain seq x y z
N MET A 1 -62.54 19.45 -14.22
CA MET A 1 -62.16 20.86 -14.49
C MET A 1 -60.65 20.91 -14.57
N ALA A 2 -60.08 21.47 -15.66
CA ALA A 2 -58.65 21.62 -15.80
C ALA A 2 -58.15 22.74 -14.88
N VAL A 3 -57.27 22.40 -13.92
CA VAL A 3 -56.64 23.39 -13.04
C VAL A 3 -55.57 24.11 -13.87
N SER A 4 -55.75 25.40 -14.13
CA SER A 4 -54.75 26.19 -14.88
C SER A 4 -53.54 26.51 -14.01
N ALA A 5 -52.36 26.63 -14.61
CA ALA A 5 -51.13 27.02 -13.90
C ALA A 5 -51.30 28.35 -13.13
N GLY A 6 -52.07 29.30 -13.68
CA GLY A 6 -52.41 30.56 -13.02
C GLY A 6 -53.26 30.38 -11.75
N MET A 7 -54.14 29.38 -11.69
CA MET A 7 -54.92 29.06 -10.49
C MET A 7 -54.03 28.45 -9.39
N ILE A 8 -53.05 27.63 -9.76
CA ILE A 8 -52.08 27.05 -8.83
C ILE A 8 -51.19 28.15 -8.25
N ALA A 9 -50.68 29.05 -9.10
CA ALA A 9 -49.87 30.18 -8.68
C ALA A 9 -50.62 31.13 -7.73
N LYS A 10 -51.90 31.41 -8.02
CA LYS A 10 -52.74 32.27 -7.17
C LYS A 10 -53.08 31.61 -5.82
N ALA A 11 -53.34 30.31 -5.81
CA ALA A 11 -53.54 29.54 -4.58
C ALA A 11 -52.27 29.50 -3.72
N ALA A 12 -51.11 29.26 -4.33
CA ALA A 12 -49.81 29.27 -3.67
C ALA A 12 -49.49 30.65 -3.06
N ALA A 13 -49.71 31.73 -3.81
CA ALA A 13 -49.54 33.10 -3.30
C ALA A 13 -50.45 33.38 -2.09
N THR A 14 -51.70 32.93 -2.13
CA THR A 14 -52.66 33.10 -1.03
C THR A 14 -52.24 32.34 0.23
N VAL A 15 -51.71 31.13 0.08
CA VAL A 15 -51.17 30.33 1.21
C VAL A 15 -49.92 30.97 1.80
N LEU A 16 -49.03 31.54 0.96
CA LEU A 16 -47.78 32.18 1.40
C LEU A 16 -48.02 33.54 2.07
N SER A 17 -49.03 34.31 1.64
CA SER A 17 -49.37 35.62 2.21
C SER A 17 -50.15 35.53 3.53
N ASN A 18 -50.69 34.36 3.89
CA ASN A 18 -51.45 34.17 5.13
C ASN A 18 -50.63 33.38 6.16
N GLU A 19 -50.30 34.02 7.28
CA GLU A 19 -49.43 33.44 8.31
C GLU A 19 -49.98 32.14 8.91
N LYS A 20 -51.30 32.05 9.15
CA LYS A 20 -51.94 30.85 9.71
C LYS A 20 -51.88 29.68 8.71
N LEU A 21 -52.17 29.94 7.44
CA LEU A 21 -52.11 28.92 6.38
C LEU A 21 -50.66 28.48 6.11
N ARG A 22 -49.72 29.42 6.06
CA ARG A 22 -48.29 29.14 5.91
C ARG A 22 -47.76 28.26 7.04
N LYS A 23 -48.09 28.58 8.31
CA LYS A 23 -47.72 27.75 9.46
C LYS A 23 -48.39 26.38 9.41
N GLY A 24 -49.68 26.31 9.04
CA GLY A 24 -50.39 25.04 8.89
C GLY A 24 -49.77 24.12 7.85
N VAL A 25 -49.53 24.64 6.63
CA VAL A 25 -48.86 23.89 5.56
C VAL A 25 -47.42 23.53 5.94
N GLY A 26 -46.69 24.43 6.59
CA GLY A 26 -45.35 24.16 7.10
C GLY A 26 -45.32 23.00 8.10
N TRP A 27 -46.23 23.00 9.08
CA TRP A 27 -46.35 21.90 10.04
C TRP A 27 -46.81 20.59 9.40
N THR A 28 -47.70 20.62 8.41
CA THR A 28 -48.08 19.42 7.64
C THR A 28 -46.90 18.87 6.84
N LEU A 29 -46.10 19.73 6.20
CA LEU A 29 -44.89 19.30 5.48
C LEU A 29 -43.86 18.71 6.45
N VAL A 30 -43.65 19.32 7.61
CA VAL A 30 -42.78 18.77 8.67
C VAL A 30 -43.31 17.41 9.13
N ALA A 31 -44.60 17.27 9.40
CA ALA A 31 -45.17 16.00 9.85
C ALA A 31 -45.02 14.85 8.81
N ILE A 32 -45.05 15.17 7.51
CA ILE A 32 -44.89 14.19 6.42
C ILE A 32 -43.41 13.91 6.12
N LEU A 33 -42.57 14.94 6.07
CA LEU A 33 -41.17 14.82 5.67
C LEU A 33 -40.27 14.39 6.83
N SER A 34 -40.59 14.73 8.08
CA SER A 34 -39.77 14.35 9.24
C SER A 34 -39.60 12.84 9.38
N PRO A 35 -40.65 11.99 9.28
CA PRO A 35 -40.47 10.53 9.31
C PRO A 35 -39.59 10.01 8.18
N VAL A 36 -39.72 10.57 6.96
CA VAL A 36 -38.93 10.17 5.79
C VAL A 36 -37.45 10.57 5.95
N ILE A 37 -37.19 11.79 6.43
CA ILE A 37 -35.82 12.27 6.69
C ILE A 37 -35.17 11.45 7.80
N VAL A 38 -35.90 11.14 8.88
CA VAL A 38 -35.40 10.27 9.97
C VAL A 38 -35.13 8.86 9.46
N LEU A 39 -35.99 8.31 8.60
CA LEU A 39 -35.79 6.99 8.01
C LEU A 39 -34.55 6.97 7.10
N ILE A 40 -34.36 8.00 6.26
CA ILE A 40 -33.16 8.13 5.43
C ILE A 40 -31.92 8.25 6.31
N ALA A 41 -31.95 9.12 7.34
CA ALA A 41 -30.83 9.28 8.27
C ALA A 41 -30.50 7.95 8.98
N LEU A 42 -31.51 7.21 9.44
CA LEU A 42 -31.34 5.90 10.07
C LEU A 42 -30.73 4.87 9.09
N LEU A 43 -31.23 4.80 7.85
CA LEU A 43 -30.69 3.90 6.83
C LEU A 43 -29.25 4.27 6.46
N CYS A 44 -28.94 5.57 6.35
CA CYS A 44 -27.58 6.06 6.15
C CYS A 44 -26.68 5.70 7.33
N SER A 45 -27.14 5.83 8.58
CA SER A 45 -26.37 5.46 9.77
C SER A 45 -26.14 3.96 9.90
N ILE A 46 -27.10 3.11 9.51
CA ILE A 46 -26.92 1.65 9.48
C ILE A 46 -25.95 1.27 8.36
N GLY A 47 -26.09 1.87 7.17
CA GLY A 47 -25.20 1.64 6.04
C GLY A 47 -23.76 2.09 6.32
N SER A 48 -23.58 3.27 6.92
CA SER A 48 -22.26 3.76 7.32
C SER A 48 -21.67 2.93 8.45
N GLY A 49 -22.47 2.58 9.46
CA GLY A 49 -22.01 1.71 10.55
C GLY A 49 -21.59 0.31 10.09
N GLY A 50 -22.27 -0.26 9.10
CA GLY A 50 -21.87 -1.52 8.47
C GLY A 50 -20.57 -1.40 7.65
N ALA A 51 -20.41 -0.32 6.89
CA ALA A 51 -19.19 -0.06 6.14
C ALA A 51 -17.98 0.18 7.07
N ASP A 52 -18.17 0.96 8.13
CA ASP A 52 -17.14 1.21 9.14
C ASP A 52 -16.75 -0.07 9.88
N HIS A 53 -17.73 -0.91 10.23
CA HIS A 53 -17.47 -2.22 10.84
C HIS A 53 -16.67 -3.14 9.91
N ASN A 54 -17.01 -3.18 8.61
CA ASN A 54 -16.26 -3.96 7.63
C ASN A 54 -14.82 -3.45 7.46
N ASN A 55 -14.64 -2.13 7.37
CA ASN A 55 -13.32 -1.52 7.29
C ASN A 55 -12.48 -1.81 8.54
N GLN A 56 -13.09 -1.78 9.73
CA GLN A 56 -12.43 -2.18 10.99
C GLN A 56 -12.07 -3.67 11.01
N ALA A 57 -12.92 -4.55 10.48
CA ALA A 57 -12.61 -5.98 10.36
C ALA A 57 -11.41 -6.23 9.45
N VAL A 58 -11.33 -5.51 8.33
CA VAL A 58 -10.19 -5.57 7.42
C VAL A 58 -8.93 -5.04 8.11
N ALA A 59 -8.99 -3.84 8.72
CA ALA A 59 -7.86 -3.27 9.46
C ALA A 59 -7.36 -4.23 10.57
N ALA A 60 -8.28 -4.87 11.29
CA ALA A 60 -7.95 -5.83 12.32
C ALA A 60 -7.25 -7.08 11.77
N ALA A 61 -7.62 -7.55 10.58
CA ALA A 61 -6.95 -8.68 9.92
C ALA A 61 -5.55 -8.32 9.39
N PHE A 62 -5.34 -7.10 8.90
CA PHE A 62 -4.05 -6.69 8.33
C PHE A 62 -3.06 -6.19 9.36
N TYR A 63 -3.52 -5.46 10.38
CA TYR A 63 -2.66 -4.76 11.33
C TYR A 63 -2.64 -5.41 12.72
N GLY A 64 -3.72 -6.10 13.06
CA GLY A 64 -3.97 -6.56 14.40
C GLY A 64 -4.52 -5.47 15.32
N VAL A 65 -5.37 -5.87 16.26
CA VAL A 65 -5.95 -4.98 17.26
C VAL A 65 -6.00 -5.65 18.64
N SER A 66 -5.97 -4.82 19.68
CA SER A 66 -6.42 -5.21 21.02
C SER A 66 -7.95 -5.06 21.07
N TYR A 67 -8.68 -6.17 20.97
CA TYR A 67 -10.14 -6.14 21.08
C TYR A 67 -10.58 -5.77 22.50
N SER A 68 -11.59 -4.91 22.63
CA SER A 68 -12.33 -4.80 23.88
C SER A 68 -13.07 -6.12 24.14
N THR A 69 -13.39 -6.41 25.40
CA THR A 69 -14.19 -7.59 25.77
C THR A 69 -15.63 -7.57 25.23
N GLU A 70 -16.05 -6.45 24.63
CA GLU A 70 -17.38 -6.28 24.04
C GLU A 70 -17.48 -6.86 22.63
N VAL A 71 -16.35 -7.16 21.99
CA VAL A 71 -16.32 -7.78 20.65
C VAL A 71 -16.66 -9.27 20.75
N PRO A 72 -17.64 -9.78 19.97
CA PRO A 72 -18.03 -11.19 20.00
C PRO A 72 -16.85 -12.16 19.81
N ALA A 73 -16.85 -13.27 20.56
CA ALA A 73 -15.78 -14.28 20.49
C ALA A 73 -15.62 -14.87 19.08
N GLU A 74 -16.73 -15.17 18.39
CA GLU A 74 -16.73 -15.67 17.01
C GLU A 74 -16.04 -14.70 16.04
N PHE A 75 -16.32 -13.40 16.15
CA PHE A 75 -15.69 -12.40 15.30
C PHE A 75 -14.18 -12.33 15.54
N ARG A 76 -13.74 -12.38 16.81
CA ARG A 76 -12.31 -12.41 17.15
C ARG A 76 -11.62 -13.65 16.58
N TYR A 77 -12.26 -14.81 16.72
CA TYR A 77 -11.77 -16.07 16.15
C TYR A 77 -11.59 -15.97 14.63
N HIS A 78 -12.58 -15.45 13.90
CA HIS A 78 -12.47 -15.27 12.45
C HIS A 78 -11.33 -14.32 12.03
N ILE A 79 -11.08 -13.25 12.79
CA ILE A 79 -9.93 -12.38 12.49
C ILE A 79 -8.61 -13.09 12.80
N GLU A 80 -8.50 -13.82 13.90
CA GLU A 80 -7.30 -14.61 14.23
C GLU A 80 -7.01 -15.67 13.17
N GLU A 81 -8.02 -16.38 12.69
CA GLU A 81 -7.91 -17.34 11.58
C GLU A 81 -7.43 -16.67 10.28
N MET A 82 -8.00 -15.51 9.95
CA MET A 82 -7.59 -14.73 8.77
C MET A 82 -6.12 -14.26 8.88
N ARG A 83 -5.69 -13.87 10.08
CA ARG A 83 -4.29 -13.48 10.34
C ARG A 83 -3.33 -14.66 10.22
N THR A 84 -3.72 -15.83 10.71
CA THR A 84 -2.97 -17.07 10.49
C THR A 84 -2.84 -17.37 8.99
N ALA A 85 -3.94 -17.24 8.24
CA ALA A 85 -3.91 -17.42 6.79
C ALA A 85 -2.98 -16.41 6.09
N PHE A 86 -2.99 -15.14 6.50
CA PHE A 86 -2.09 -14.12 5.98
C PHE A 86 -0.61 -14.43 6.24
N SER A 87 -0.27 -14.94 7.43
CA SER A 87 1.09 -15.38 7.74
C SER A 87 1.57 -16.52 6.81
N LEU A 88 0.67 -17.46 6.52
CA LEU A 88 0.94 -18.56 5.57
C LEU A 88 1.11 -18.04 4.13
N LEU A 89 0.28 -17.08 3.70
CA LEU A 89 0.43 -16.41 2.41
C LEU A 89 1.74 -15.64 2.32
N ASP A 90 2.08 -14.84 3.34
CA ASP A 90 3.31 -14.04 3.38
C ASP A 90 4.54 -14.95 3.23
N SER A 91 4.53 -16.12 3.90
CA SER A 91 5.59 -17.13 3.77
C SER A 91 5.68 -17.71 2.35
N ALA A 92 4.54 -18.05 1.74
CA ALA A 92 4.51 -18.58 0.37
C ALA A 92 4.97 -17.53 -0.66
N MET A 93 4.52 -16.29 -0.51
CA MET A 93 4.90 -15.17 -1.39
C MET A 93 6.36 -14.79 -1.24
N ALA A 94 6.93 -14.80 -0.02
CA ALA A 94 8.35 -14.58 0.19
C ALA A 94 9.20 -15.61 -0.56
N SER A 95 8.80 -16.88 -0.53
CA SER A 95 9.50 -17.95 -1.26
C SER A 95 9.45 -17.78 -2.78
N VAL A 96 8.32 -17.32 -3.33
CA VAL A 96 8.16 -17.05 -4.77
C VAL A 96 8.92 -15.78 -5.17
N ASN A 97 8.80 -14.69 -4.40
CA ASN A 97 9.43 -13.42 -4.71
C ASN A 97 10.95 -13.47 -4.62
N GLY A 98 11.53 -14.32 -3.76
CA GLY A 98 12.96 -14.63 -3.79
C GLY A 98 13.43 -15.31 -5.08
N GLN A 99 12.52 -15.77 -5.93
CA GLN A 99 12.79 -16.34 -7.27
C GLN A 99 12.30 -15.43 -8.39
N THR A 100 11.98 -14.16 -8.10
CA THR A 100 11.67 -13.14 -9.10
C THR A 100 12.90 -12.28 -9.37
N GLU A 101 12.92 -11.60 -10.52
CA GLU A 101 14.03 -10.71 -10.90
C GLU A 101 13.58 -9.26 -11.01
N SER A 102 14.50 -8.34 -10.73
CA SER A 102 14.39 -6.91 -11.09
C SER A 102 13.12 -6.22 -10.57
N GLY A 103 12.73 -6.43 -9.31
CA GLY A 103 11.57 -5.72 -8.75
C GLY A 103 10.20 -6.32 -9.11
N ASN A 104 10.15 -7.35 -9.97
CA ASN A 104 8.91 -7.94 -10.50
C ASN A 104 8.31 -9.00 -9.56
N GLY A 105 8.27 -8.71 -8.27
CA GLY A 105 7.65 -9.56 -7.26
C GLY A 105 6.12 -9.51 -7.28
N LEU A 106 5.49 -10.57 -6.76
CA LEU A 106 4.09 -10.56 -6.33
C LEU A 106 3.85 -9.45 -5.31
N ASP A 107 2.67 -8.84 -5.31
CA ASP A 107 2.24 -7.85 -4.31
C ASP A 107 1.51 -8.55 -3.15
N PRO A 108 2.11 -8.62 -1.95
CA PRO A 108 1.50 -9.30 -0.80
C PRO A 108 0.21 -8.66 -0.32
N ILE A 109 0.10 -7.34 -0.40
CA ILE A 109 -1.12 -6.63 0.02
C ILE A 109 -2.25 -6.97 -0.95
N ARG A 110 -1.97 -7.00 -2.26
CA ARG A 110 -2.95 -7.37 -3.28
C ARG A 110 -3.43 -8.80 -3.09
N ILE A 111 -2.53 -9.75 -2.92
CA ILE A 111 -2.90 -11.16 -2.75
C ILE A 111 -3.68 -11.36 -1.45
N LYS A 112 -3.28 -10.73 -0.35
CA LYS A 112 -4.05 -10.75 0.91
C LYS A 112 -5.42 -10.09 0.77
N ALA A 113 -5.54 -9.00 0.00
CA ALA A 113 -6.83 -8.36 -0.29
C ALA A 113 -7.74 -9.29 -1.10
N VAL A 114 -7.20 -9.98 -2.11
CA VAL A 114 -7.92 -11.00 -2.88
C VAL A 114 -8.36 -12.15 -1.97
N PHE A 115 -7.45 -12.67 -1.15
CA PHE A 115 -7.74 -13.76 -0.23
C PHE A 115 -8.83 -13.37 0.79
N TYR A 116 -8.73 -12.18 1.38
CA TYR A 116 -9.74 -11.68 2.30
C TYR A 116 -11.09 -11.57 1.60
N ALA A 117 -11.18 -10.88 0.46
CA ALA A 117 -12.46 -10.68 -0.22
C ALA A 117 -13.13 -12.01 -0.64
N LEU A 118 -12.34 -13.01 -1.03
CA LEU A 118 -12.87 -14.27 -1.56
C LEU A 118 -13.09 -15.35 -0.49
N CYS A 119 -12.35 -15.33 0.61
CA CYS A 119 -12.35 -16.38 1.63
C CYS A 119 -12.79 -15.90 3.02
N PHE A 120 -13.08 -14.61 3.21
CA PHE A 120 -13.60 -14.11 4.49
C PHE A 120 -14.99 -14.68 4.76
N GLY A 121 -15.17 -15.27 5.94
CA GLY A 121 -16.41 -15.93 6.36
C GLY A 121 -16.45 -17.44 6.08
N GLU A 122 -15.39 -18.04 5.54
CA GLU A 122 -15.21 -19.49 5.57
C GLU A 122 -14.94 -19.99 7.01
N ASP A 123 -15.33 -21.22 7.32
CA ASP A 123 -15.16 -21.80 8.66
C ASP A 123 -13.69 -21.90 9.11
N ALA A 124 -12.76 -22.07 8.15
CA ALA A 124 -11.32 -22.19 8.41
C ALA A 124 -10.50 -21.74 7.17
N PRO A 125 -10.40 -20.43 6.88
CA PRO A 125 -9.64 -19.95 5.72
C PRO A 125 -8.15 -20.33 5.81
N SER A 126 -7.60 -20.48 7.02
CA SER A 126 -6.24 -20.95 7.28
C SER A 126 -5.96 -22.38 6.76
N ALA A 127 -7.00 -23.21 6.61
CA ALA A 127 -6.88 -24.56 6.06
C ALA A 127 -6.69 -24.58 4.53
N ARG A 128 -6.85 -23.42 3.85
CA ARG A 128 -6.53 -23.29 2.43
C ARG A 128 -5.04 -23.50 2.22
N ALA A 129 -4.68 -24.26 1.19
CA ALA A 129 -3.30 -24.38 0.77
C ALA A 129 -2.78 -23.02 0.23
N ALA A 130 -2.14 -22.23 1.09
CA ALA A 130 -1.60 -20.90 0.76
C ALA A 130 -0.73 -20.94 -0.50
N SER A 131 0.11 -21.97 -0.66
CA SER A 131 0.92 -22.16 -1.87
C SER A 131 0.09 -22.28 -3.15
N ARG A 132 -0.98 -23.08 -3.16
CA ARG A 132 -1.87 -23.22 -4.34
C ARG A 132 -2.61 -21.93 -4.66
N PHE A 133 -2.97 -21.16 -3.63
CA PHE A 133 -3.57 -19.85 -3.82
C PHE A 133 -2.55 -18.88 -4.47
N VAL A 134 -1.32 -18.85 -3.97
CA VAL A 134 -0.24 -18.00 -4.51
C VAL A 134 0.16 -18.43 -5.93
N GLU A 135 0.14 -19.72 -6.25
CA GLU A 135 0.36 -20.27 -7.61
C GLU A 135 -0.58 -19.68 -8.66
N CYS A 136 -1.75 -19.16 -8.27
CA CYS A 136 -2.65 -18.50 -9.21
C CYS A 136 -2.09 -17.16 -9.75
N PHE A 137 -1.10 -16.56 -9.09
CA PHE A 137 -0.61 -15.20 -9.37
C PHE A 137 0.70 -15.14 -10.14
N TYR A 138 1.31 -16.27 -10.50
CA TYR A 138 2.56 -16.28 -11.27
C TYR A 138 2.64 -17.47 -12.22
N THR A 139 3.62 -17.42 -13.12
CA THR A 139 4.05 -18.53 -13.96
C THR A 139 5.57 -18.68 -13.89
N TRP A 140 6.09 -19.80 -14.38
CA TRP A 140 7.54 -20.04 -14.45
C TRP A 140 8.04 -19.77 -15.87
N GLU A 141 9.09 -18.96 -15.99
CA GLU A 141 9.81 -18.77 -17.23
C GLU A 141 11.21 -19.38 -17.13
N THR A 142 11.66 -20.04 -18.20
CA THR A 142 13.05 -20.47 -18.35
C THR A 142 13.85 -19.34 -19.01
N ARG A 143 14.91 -18.89 -18.33
CA ARG A 143 15.86 -17.88 -18.81
C ARG A 143 17.26 -18.46 -18.88
N THR A 144 18.15 -17.75 -19.56
CA THR A 144 19.56 -18.13 -19.71
C THR A 144 20.46 -17.05 -19.15
N ARG A 145 21.51 -17.44 -18.42
CA ARG A 145 22.58 -16.53 -17.98
C ARG A 145 23.94 -17.05 -18.43
N THR A 146 24.88 -16.13 -18.62
CA THR A 146 26.29 -16.50 -18.87
C THR A 146 27.00 -16.59 -17.53
N VAL A 147 27.65 -17.73 -17.27
CA VAL A 147 28.43 -17.99 -16.07
C VAL A 147 29.88 -18.20 -16.47
N ASP A 148 30.75 -17.40 -15.87
CA ASP A 148 32.18 -17.50 -16.05
C ASP A 148 32.76 -18.50 -15.03
N VAL A 149 33.33 -19.60 -15.54
CA VAL A 149 33.98 -20.63 -14.74
C VAL A 149 35.47 -20.50 -14.89
N GLU A 150 36.16 -20.18 -13.79
CA GLU A 150 37.63 -20.17 -13.73
C GLU A 150 38.14 -21.61 -13.61
N ASN A 151 38.90 -22.04 -14.61
CA ASN A 151 39.53 -23.35 -14.65
C ASN A 151 40.78 -23.37 -13.75
N GLY A 152 41.21 -24.57 -13.35
CA GLY A 152 42.40 -24.76 -12.50
C GLY A 152 43.74 -24.28 -13.11
N ASP A 153 43.75 -23.87 -14.38
CA ASP A 153 44.89 -23.24 -15.06
C ASP A 153 44.81 -21.71 -15.13
N GLY A 154 43.79 -21.10 -14.49
CA GLY A 154 43.55 -19.65 -14.48
C GLY A 154 42.85 -19.12 -15.74
N THR A 155 42.41 -19.99 -16.65
CA THR A 155 41.58 -19.58 -17.80
C THR A 155 40.11 -19.46 -17.40
N VAL A 156 39.42 -18.44 -17.89
CA VAL A 156 37.98 -18.26 -17.68
C VAL A 156 37.23 -18.79 -18.90
N THR A 157 36.30 -19.72 -18.68
CA THR A 157 35.37 -20.22 -19.71
C THR A 157 33.95 -19.77 -19.39
N SER A 158 33.33 -19.06 -20.32
CA SER A 158 31.93 -18.64 -20.21
C SER A 158 31.01 -19.75 -20.72
N THR A 159 30.06 -20.20 -19.89
CA THR A 159 29.03 -21.18 -20.25
C THR A 159 27.65 -20.56 -20.09
N VAL A 160 26.72 -20.88 -20.99
CA VAL A 160 25.32 -20.45 -20.86
C VAL A 160 24.56 -21.50 -20.06
N GLU A 161 23.99 -21.10 -18.93
CA GLU A 161 23.16 -21.96 -18.07
C GLU A 161 21.69 -21.52 -18.13
N GLU A 162 20.79 -22.50 -18.17
CA GLU A 162 19.35 -22.27 -18.00
C GLU A 162 18.98 -22.23 -16.52
N TYR A 163 18.07 -21.33 -16.16
CA TYR A 163 17.49 -21.23 -14.83
C TYR A 163 16.02 -20.82 -14.94
N THR A 164 15.25 -21.05 -13.88
CA THR A 164 13.83 -20.67 -13.83
C THR A 164 13.63 -19.45 -12.95
N VAL A 165 12.76 -18.55 -13.40
CA VAL A 165 12.34 -17.37 -12.66
C VAL A 165 10.82 -17.36 -12.56
N ALA A 166 10.31 -16.94 -11.40
CA ALA A 166 8.88 -16.69 -11.23
C ALA A 166 8.54 -15.35 -11.89
N VAL A 167 7.47 -15.32 -12.68
CA VAL A 167 6.97 -14.11 -13.33
C VAL A 167 5.50 -13.95 -12.97
N PRO A 168 5.13 -12.86 -12.29
CA PRO A 168 3.73 -12.60 -11.97
C PRO A 168 2.86 -12.52 -13.23
N VAL A 169 1.65 -13.06 -13.15
CA VAL A 169 0.66 -12.93 -14.23
C VAL A 169 -0.21 -11.69 -14.01
N SER A 170 -0.86 -11.22 -15.08
CA SER A 170 -1.82 -10.13 -14.97
C SER A 170 -2.97 -10.47 -14.00
N LEU A 171 -3.58 -9.47 -13.38
CA LEU A 171 -4.74 -9.70 -12.49
C LEU A 171 -5.90 -10.39 -13.21
N TYR A 172 -6.08 -10.12 -14.50
CA TYR A 172 -7.05 -10.82 -15.33
C TYR A 172 -6.78 -12.34 -15.37
N GLN A 173 -5.53 -12.73 -15.63
CA GLN A 173 -5.14 -14.14 -15.64
C GLN A 173 -5.20 -14.74 -14.24
N ALA A 174 -4.79 -14.01 -13.21
CA ALA A 174 -4.87 -14.46 -11.83
C ALA A 174 -6.32 -14.75 -11.41
N TYR A 175 -7.27 -13.91 -11.79
CA TYR A 175 -8.69 -14.18 -11.57
C TYR A 175 -9.17 -15.42 -12.31
N ALA A 176 -8.78 -15.63 -13.57
CA ALA A 176 -9.13 -16.85 -14.29
C ALA A 176 -8.57 -18.12 -13.61
N ASN A 177 -7.34 -18.06 -13.11
CA ASN A 177 -6.72 -19.15 -12.35
C ASN A 177 -7.47 -19.41 -11.03
N LEU A 178 -7.83 -18.35 -10.31
CA LEU A 178 -8.59 -18.43 -9.06
C LEU A 178 -10.00 -18.97 -9.26
N GLU A 179 -10.68 -18.63 -10.36
CA GLU A 179 -12.00 -19.20 -10.67
C GLU A 179 -11.93 -20.72 -10.83
N ALA A 180 -10.87 -21.22 -11.47
CA ALA A 180 -10.62 -22.64 -11.61
C ALA A 180 -10.26 -23.31 -10.26
N GLU A 181 -9.46 -22.65 -9.43
CA GLU A 181 -9.05 -23.16 -8.11
C GLU A 181 -10.21 -23.17 -7.10
N LEU A 182 -11.06 -22.13 -7.11
CA LEU A 182 -12.18 -21.96 -6.19
C LEU A 182 -13.47 -22.64 -6.68
N GLY A 183 -13.55 -22.99 -7.96
CA GLY A 183 -14.74 -23.57 -8.57
C GLY A 183 -15.93 -22.60 -8.61
N ARG A 184 -15.68 -21.29 -8.59
CA ARG A 184 -16.72 -20.25 -8.68
C ARG A 184 -16.24 -19.08 -9.54
N THR A 185 -17.18 -18.36 -10.14
CA THR A 185 -16.92 -17.10 -10.85
C THR A 185 -16.54 -15.99 -9.87
N ILE A 186 -15.55 -15.17 -10.24
CA ILE A 186 -15.18 -13.92 -9.56
C ILE A 186 -15.97 -12.78 -10.20
N THR A 187 -16.90 -12.22 -9.43
CA THR A 187 -17.84 -11.20 -9.89
C THR A 187 -17.22 -9.80 -9.91
N GLU A 188 -17.89 -8.83 -10.54
CA GLU A 188 -17.47 -7.43 -10.47
C GLU A 188 -17.56 -6.86 -9.05
N ASP A 189 -18.50 -7.32 -8.24
CA ASP A 189 -18.61 -6.94 -6.84
C ASP A 189 -17.42 -7.46 -6.03
N ASP A 190 -16.97 -8.70 -6.29
CA ASP A 190 -15.73 -9.25 -5.70
C ASP A 190 -14.54 -8.35 -6.05
N LYS A 191 -14.35 -8.01 -7.33
CA LYS A 191 -13.25 -7.16 -7.80
C LYS A 191 -13.30 -5.75 -7.19
N SER A 192 -14.49 -5.16 -7.09
CA SER A 192 -14.69 -3.86 -6.44
C SER A 192 -14.30 -3.92 -4.96
N ASN A 193 -14.68 -4.97 -4.24
CA ASN A 193 -14.32 -5.15 -2.84
C ASN A 193 -12.81 -5.37 -2.65
N ILE A 194 -12.18 -6.17 -3.52
CA ILE A 194 -10.73 -6.39 -3.54
C ILE A 194 -9.98 -5.07 -3.71
N ASN A 195 -10.41 -4.24 -4.65
CA ASN A 195 -9.80 -2.93 -4.90
C ASN A 195 -9.98 -1.98 -3.71
N HIS A 196 -11.18 -1.95 -3.11
CA HIS A 196 -11.44 -1.17 -1.91
C HIS A 196 -10.53 -1.59 -0.74
N ILE A 197 -10.43 -2.89 -0.46
CA ILE A 197 -9.54 -3.44 0.58
C ILE A 197 -8.08 -3.08 0.28
N TYR A 198 -7.64 -3.28 -0.97
CA TYR A 198 -6.28 -2.97 -1.36
C TYR A 198 -5.94 -1.49 -1.15
N SER A 199 -6.77 -0.57 -1.63
CA SER A 199 -6.55 0.87 -1.47
C SER A 199 -6.57 1.33 -0.01
N MET A 200 -7.42 0.71 0.81
CA MET A 200 -7.46 0.97 2.25
C MET A 200 -6.18 0.54 2.97
N ILE A 201 -5.51 -0.53 2.50
CA ILE A 201 -4.30 -1.06 3.16
C ILE A 201 -3.00 -0.47 2.59
N ALA A 202 -2.90 -0.40 1.26
CA ALA A 202 -1.71 0.08 0.56
C ALA A 202 -1.63 1.63 0.55
N GLY A 203 -2.73 2.33 0.84
CA GLY A 203 -2.85 3.78 0.68
C GLY A 203 -3.33 4.18 -0.72
N ALA A 204 -3.59 5.48 -0.93
CA ALA A 204 -3.93 6.01 -2.25
C ALA A 204 -2.69 6.34 -3.08
N ALA A 205 -2.72 6.04 -4.39
CA ALA A 205 -1.71 6.43 -5.35
C ALA A 205 -1.52 7.95 -5.41
N GLY A 206 -0.44 8.42 -4.81
CA GLY A 206 -0.15 9.83 -4.60
C GLY A 206 -0.36 10.20 -3.14
N GLY A 207 0.74 10.22 -2.38
CA GLY A 207 0.79 10.91 -1.09
C GLY A 207 0.17 12.29 -1.24
N GLY A 208 -0.66 12.66 -0.26
CA GLY A 208 -1.58 13.80 -0.36
C GLY A 208 -0.96 15.09 -0.87
N ASN A 209 -1.81 16.03 -1.31
CA ASN A 209 -1.42 17.32 -1.86
C ASN A 209 -0.65 18.21 -0.85
N TYR A 210 0.63 17.91 -0.60
CA TYR A 210 1.56 18.82 0.02
C TYR A 210 2.06 19.80 -1.04
N ASN A 211 1.68 21.07 -0.88
CA ASN A 211 2.06 22.17 -1.76
C ASN A 211 3.12 23.09 -1.13
N GLY A 212 3.75 22.66 -0.04
CA GLY A 212 4.80 23.40 0.68
C GLY A 212 6.20 23.26 0.07
N GLU A 213 7.20 23.83 0.74
CA GLU A 213 8.60 23.76 0.32
C GLU A 213 9.13 22.34 0.49
N PHE A 214 9.64 21.76 -0.60
CA PHE A 214 10.38 20.51 -0.59
C PHE A 214 11.63 20.70 -1.44
N LEU A 215 12.70 20.00 -1.08
CA LEU A 215 13.92 19.99 -1.87
C LEU A 215 13.97 18.69 -2.67
N ARG A 216 14.23 18.81 -3.97
CA ARG A 216 14.55 17.69 -4.84
C ARG A 216 16.07 17.58 -4.92
N GLY A 217 16.61 16.36 -4.89
CA GLY A 217 18.00 16.17 -5.29
C GLY A 217 18.17 16.42 -6.79
N ASP A 218 19.41 16.72 -7.17
CA ASP A 218 19.83 17.05 -8.53
C ASP A 218 20.81 16.01 -9.12
N GLY A 219 21.13 14.96 -8.36
CA GLY A 219 21.90 13.81 -8.84
C GLY A 219 21.12 12.93 -9.81
N SER A 220 21.85 11.99 -10.42
CA SER A 220 21.30 10.98 -11.35
C SER A 220 21.96 9.60 -11.18
N SER A 221 22.64 9.39 -10.05
CA SER A 221 23.31 8.12 -9.78
C SER A 221 22.29 7.01 -9.57
N ILE A 222 22.55 5.87 -10.20
CA ILE A 222 21.83 4.62 -9.97
C ILE A 222 22.67 3.60 -9.17
N ASP A 223 23.87 3.98 -8.77
CA ASP A 223 24.70 3.12 -7.94
C ASP A 223 24.26 3.25 -6.48
N LEU A 224 24.17 2.12 -5.79
CA LEU A 224 24.09 2.12 -4.33
C LEU A 224 25.51 2.25 -3.79
N ASP A 225 25.65 3.02 -2.72
CA ASP A 225 26.91 3.20 -2.02
C ASP A 225 26.68 3.02 -0.53
N VAL A 226 27.40 2.06 0.06
CA VAL A 226 27.39 1.77 1.49
C VAL A 226 28.70 2.20 2.17
N SER A 227 29.59 2.90 1.46
CA SER A 227 30.89 3.31 1.99
C SER A 227 30.79 4.27 3.18
N ALA A 228 29.69 5.03 3.24
CA ALA A 228 29.37 5.93 4.35
C ALA A 228 28.56 5.26 5.47
N PHE A 229 28.25 3.96 5.36
CA PHE A 229 27.52 3.23 6.39
C PHE A 229 28.45 2.94 7.58
N THR A 230 27.91 3.12 8.77
CA THR A 230 28.55 2.86 10.05
C THR A 230 28.69 1.37 10.33
N ASP A 231 27.65 0.57 10.02
CA ASP A 231 27.68 -0.88 10.08
C ASP A 231 26.61 -1.48 9.12
N PRO A 232 26.98 -1.79 7.87
CA PRO A 232 26.03 -2.18 6.84
C PRO A 232 25.29 -3.51 7.11
N ASN A 233 25.77 -4.31 8.06
CA ASN A 233 25.20 -5.62 8.37
C ASN A 233 24.17 -5.60 9.51
N SER A 234 24.12 -4.54 10.32
CA SER A 234 23.24 -4.48 11.50
C SER A 234 21.85 -3.92 11.23
N LYS A 235 21.60 -3.39 10.01
CA LYS A 235 20.35 -2.71 9.65
C LYS A 235 19.98 -1.65 10.70
N ASN A 236 20.86 -0.67 10.90
CA ASN A 236 20.74 0.35 11.94
C ASN A 236 20.13 1.67 11.44
N ALA A 237 19.67 2.48 12.38
CA ALA A 237 18.99 3.75 12.13
C ALA A 237 19.89 4.79 11.45
N ALA A 238 21.19 4.83 11.77
CA ALA A 238 22.13 5.78 11.17
C ALA A 238 22.33 5.50 9.67
N ASP A 239 22.46 4.23 9.30
CA ASP A 239 22.65 3.81 7.92
C ASP A 239 21.36 3.92 7.11
N LEU A 240 20.20 3.74 7.74
CA LEU A 240 18.91 4.07 7.11
C LEU A 240 18.84 5.56 6.76
N VAL A 241 19.31 6.46 7.63
CA VAL A 241 19.38 7.90 7.34
C VAL A 241 20.32 8.16 6.16
N THR A 242 21.51 7.56 6.16
CA THR A 242 22.47 7.70 5.06
C THR A 242 21.89 7.20 3.73
N TYR A 243 21.22 6.04 3.73
CA TYR A 243 20.54 5.49 2.56
C TYR A 243 19.44 6.43 2.04
N ALA A 244 18.59 6.95 2.92
CA ALA A 244 17.53 7.87 2.53
C ALA A 244 18.11 9.18 1.96
N ILE A 245 19.17 9.71 2.56
CA ILE A 245 19.89 10.89 2.03
C ILE A 245 20.44 10.62 0.65
N HIS A 246 21.09 9.47 0.42
CA HIS A 246 21.58 9.11 -0.91
C HIS A 246 20.47 8.97 -1.95
N ALA A 247 19.32 8.39 -1.57
CA ALA A 247 18.16 8.29 -2.46
C ALA A 247 17.63 9.69 -2.84
N TRP A 248 17.58 10.61 -1.88
CA TRP A 248 17.21 12.01 -2.12
C TRP A 248 18.23 12.72 -3.01
N GLU A 249 19.52 12.71 -2.66
CA GLU A 249 20.61 13.37 -3.40
C GLU A 249 20.70 12.86 -4.84
N SER A 250 20.49 11.56 -5.05
CA SER A 250 20.53 10.92 -6.36
C SER A 250 19.25 11.12 -7.18
N GLY A 251 18.27 11.85 -6.65
CA GLY A 251 17.06 12.23 -7.37
C GLY A 251 16.14 11.05 -7.69
N TRP A 252 16.06 10.04 -6.81
CA TRP A 252 15.24 8.85 -7.05
C TRP A 252 13.78 9.21 -7.34
N GLY A 253 13.19 8.51 -8.29
CA GLY A 253 11.80 8.69 -8.68
C GLY A 253 10.82 7.97 -7.76
N TYR A 254 9.53 8.19 -8.01
CA TYR A 254 8.45 7.48 -7.34
C TYR A 254 7.65 6.67 -8.34
N VAL A 255 7.61 5.36 -8.14
CA VAL A 255 6.73 4.43 -8.85
C VAL A 255 6.13 3.50 -7.81
N TRP A 256 4.80 3.43 -7.79
CA TRP A 256 4.06 2.62 -6.82
C TRP A 256 4.51 1.16 -6.82
N GLY A 257 4.78 0.59 -5.64
CA GLY A 257 5.18 -0.80 -5.47
C GLY A 257 6.63 -1.11 -5.87
N THR A 258 7.48 -0.10 -6.03
CA THR A 258 8.95 -0.26 -6.19
C THR A 258 9.66 0.06 -4.87
N TYR A 259 10.88 -0.44 -4.69
CA TYR A 259 11.57 -0.38 -3.39
C TYR A 259 13.06 -0.01 -3.53
N GLY A 260 13.37 0.85 -4.49
CA GLY A 260 14.72 1.33 -4.77
C GLY A 260 15.37 0.69 -5.99
N ASP A 261 14.66 -0.16 -6.72
CA ASP A 261 15.14 -0.78 -7.96
C ASP A 261 15.34 0.23 -9.08
N VAL A 262 16.19 -0.10 -10.04
CA VAL A 262 16.30 0.64 -11.30
C VAL A 262 15.06 0.35 -12.15
N LEU A 263 14.33 1.39 -12.53
CA LEU A 263 13.13 1.29 -13.35
C LEU A 263 13.48 0.96 -14.80
N THR A 264 13.61 -0.32 -15.11
CA THR A 264 13.75 -0.82 -16.48
C THR A 264 12.42 -0.77 -17.22
N GLU A 265 12.45 -0.88 -18.55
CA GLU A 265 11.21 -1.01 -19.35
C GLU A 265 10.37 -2.22 -18.94
N SER A 266 11.01 -3.33 -18.58
CA SER A 266 10.29 -4.54 -18.13
C SER A 266 9.63 -4.34 -16.76
N LEU A 267 10.35 -3.75 -15.81
CA LEU A 267 9.78 -3.41 -14.49
C LEU A 267 8.64 -2.40 -14.65
N PHE A 268 8.81 -1.39 -15.51
CA PHE A 268 7.78 -0.40 -15.73
C PHE A 268 6.52 -0.98 -16.37
N ALA A 269 6.67 -1.81 -17.42
CA ALA A 269 5.54 -2.52 -18.03
C ALA A 269 4.81 -3.40 -17.01
N TYR A 270 5.54 -4.10 -16.16
CA TYR A 270 4.95 -4.88 -15.09
C TYR A 270 4.14 -4.01 -14.11
N LYS A 271 4.69 -2.88 -13.66
CA LYS A 271 3.99 -1.97 -12.73
C LYS A 271 2.78 -1.29 -13.36
N LEU A 272 2.78 -1.04 -14.68
CA LEU A 272 1.61 -0.56 -15.41
C LEU A 272 0.45 -1.57 -15.35
N GLU A 273 0.74 -2.85 -15.55
CA GLU A 273 -0.27 -3.91 -15.45
C GLU A 273 -0.72 -4.13 -14.01
N GLN A 274 0.22 -4.07 -13.06
CA GLN A 274 -0.03 -4.30 -11.64
C GLN A 274 -0.87 -3.17 -11.02
N TYR A 275 -0.64 -1.92 -11.43
CA TYR A 275 -1.26 -0.72 -10.86
C TYR A 275 -1.75 0.24 -11.95
N PRO A 276 -2.82 -0.10 -12.69
CA PRO A 276 -3.30 0.74 -13.80
C PRO A 276 -3.71 2.14 -13.35
N ASP A 277 -4.36 2.27 -12.19
CA ASP A 277 -4.81 3.58 -11.70
C ASP A 277 -3.66 4.40 -11.06
N GLY A 278 -2.66 3.74 -10.47
CA GLY A 278 -1.57 4.39 -9.74
C GLY A 278 -0.32 4.67 -10.57
N VAL A 279 0.00 3.80 -11.52
CA VAL A 279 1.14 3.90 -12.44
C VAL A 279 0.66 4.25 -13.84
N GLY A 280 -0.39 3.60 -14.34
CA GLY A 280 -0.96 3.86 -15.67
C GLY A 280 -1.48 5.28 -15.86
N SER A 281 -2.13 5.87 -14.84
CA SER A 281 -2.55 7.28 -14.87
C SER A 281 -1.40 8.29 -15.04
N TYR A 282 -0.15 7.86 -14.83
CA TYR A 282 1.05 8.70 -14.94
C TYR A 282 2.04 8.16 -15.96
N GLU A 283 1.64 7.28 -16.88
CA GLU A 283 2.56 6.55 -17.76
C GLU A 283 3.56 7.48 -18.47
N ASP A 284 3.06 8.47 -19.20
CA ASP A 284 3.90 9.43 -19.95
C ASP A 284 4.87 10.17 -19.04
N PHE A 285 4.42 10.55 -17.84
CA PHE A 285 5.24 11.25 -16.87
C PHE A 285 6.36 10.34 -16.35
N ILE A 286 6.04 9.10 -15.98
CA ILE A 286 7.01 8.14 -15.45
C ILE A 286 8.07 7.81 -16.51
N ARG A 287 7.64 7.54 -17.76
CA ARG A 287 8.57 7.30 -18.87
C ARG A 287 9.53 8.47 -19.08
N ALA A 288 9.02 9.70 -19.03
CA ALA A 288 9.81 10.89 -19.30
C ALA A 288 10.78 11.29 -18.16
N ASN A 289 10.50 10.89 -16.91
CA ASN A 289 11.21 11.41 -15.73
C ASN A 289 11.97 10.34 -14.94
N TRP A 290 11.50 9.09 -14.91
CA TRP A 290 11.98 8.08 -13.96
C TRP A 290 12.58 6.83 -14.60
N LEU A 291 12.27 6.58 -15.87
CA LEU A 291 12.78 5.42 -16.59
C LEU A 291 14.31 5.43 -16.64
N GLY A 292 14.92 4.30 -16.28
CA GLY A 292 16.37 4.14 -16.16
C GLY A 292 16.97 4.67 -14.85
N GLY A 293 16.21 5.40 -14.04
CA GLY A 293 16.60 5.82 -12.68
C GLY A 293 16.12 4.84 -11.62
N ARG A 294 16.58 5.01 -10.37
CA ARG A 294 16.02 4.26 -9.24
C ARG A 294 14.68 4.83 -8.82
N THR A 295 13.72 3.96 -8.51
CA THR A 295 12.38 4.36 -8.07
C THR A 295 11.95 3.61 -6.83
N THR A 296 11.17 4.28 -6.01
CA THR A 296 10.60 3.69 -4.80
C THR A 296 9.26 4.29 -4.44
N ASP A 297 8.39 3.54 -3.76
CA ASP A 297 7.27 4.13 -3.03
C ASP A 297 7.66 4.53 -1.59
N CYS A 298 6.70 5.04 -0.81
CA CYS A 298 6.99 5.61 0.50
C CYS A 298 7.60 4.60 1.48
N VAL A 299 6.96 3.45 1.65
CA VAL A 299 7.47 2.36 2.51
C VAL A 299 8.58 1.57 1.83
N GLY A 300 8.57 1.52 0.50
CA GLY A 300 9.62 0.94 -0.35
C GLY A 300 10.98 1.59 -0.10
N LEU A 301 11.04 2.88 0.23
CA LEU A 301 12.29 3.54 0.60
C LEU A 301 12.91 2.91 1.86
N ILE A 302 12.09 2.56 2.84
CA ILE A 302 12.54 1.92 4.09
C ILE A 302 12.84 0.44 3.85
N LYS A 303 11.96 -0.27 3.14
CA LYS A 303 12.16 -1.69 2.81
C LYS A 303 13.39 -1.90 1.94
N GLY A 304 13.66 -1.00 1.00
CA GLY A 304 14.84 -1.02 0.14
C GLY A 304 16.14 -1.04 0.94
N TYR A 305 16.24 -0.21 1.99
CA TYR A 305 17.35 -0.29 2.94
C TYR A 305 17.35 -1.62 3.71
N GLY A 306 16.18 -2.03 4.23
CA GLY A 306 16.02 -3.29 4.95
C GLY A 306 16.46 -4.51 4.14
N TRP A 307 16.29 -4.47 2.83
CA TRP A 307 16.57 -5.57 1.90
C TRP A 307 17.93 -5.45 1.20
N LEU A 308 18.64 -4.33 1.37
CA LEU A 308 19.94 -4.10 0.76
C LEU A 308 20.96 -5.10 1.30
N SER A 309 21.52 -5.91 0.41
CA SER A 309 22.72 -6.72 0.66
C SER A 309 23.97 -5.87 0.40
N PRO A 310 24.79 -5.62 1.43
CA PRO A 310 26.02 -4.84 1.27
C PRO A 310 27.13 -5.63 0.54
N GLU A 311 27.00 -6.95 0.40
CA GLU A 311 27.96 -7.78 -0.32
C GLU A 311 27.76 -7.70 -1.83
N THR A 312 26.51 -7.77 -2.28
CA THR A 312 26.14 -7.81 -3.70
C THR A 312 25.71 -6.44 -4.23
N MET A 313 25.45 -5.48 -3.35
CA MET A 313 24.87 -4.17 -3.67
C MET A 313 23.53 -4.28 -4.41
N THR A 314 22.78 -5.35 -4.11
CA THR A 314 21.44 -5.62 -4.62
C THR A 314 20.40 -5.47 -3.51
N ILE A 315 19.17 -5.16 -3.88
CA ILE A 315 18.03 -5.12 -2.96
C ILE A 315 17.33 -6.46 -3.06
N ASP A 316 17.57 -7.33 -2.10
CA ASP A 316 17.12 -8.72 -2.13
C ASP A 316 15.75 -8.79 -1.45
N TYR A 317 14.69 -8.96 -2.26
CA TYR A 317 13.32 -8.88 -1.78
C TYR A 317 13.06 -9.73 -0.51
N GLY A 318 12.42 -9.13 0.50
CA GLY A 318 11.96 -9.83 1.70
C GLY A 318 13.08 -10.43 2.57
N SER A 319 14.32 -9.98 2.41
CA SER A 319 15.50 -10.50 3.10
C SER A 319 15.80 -9.77 4.41
N HIS A 320 16.84 -10.22 5.12
CA HIS A 320 17.39 -9.61 6.34
C HIS A 320 16.38 -9.34 7.47
N GLY A 321 15.30 -10.12 7.53
CA GLY A 321 14.28 -10.03 8.59
C GLY A 321 13.25 -8.91 8.41
N MET A 322 13.32 -8.12 7.32
CA MET A 322 12.33 -7.10 6.98
C MET A 322 11.25 -7.72 6.07
N PRO A 323 9.98 -7.87 6.52
CA PRO A 323 8.91 -8.40 5.67
C PRO A 323 8.41 -7.36 4.67
N ASP A 324 7.74 -7.82 3.61
CA ASP A 324 7.06 -6.92 2.67
C ASP A 324 5.68 -6.50 3.20
N ILE A 325 5.65 -5.31 3.79
CA ILE A 325 4.46 -4.73 4.42
C ILE A 325 4.24 -3.28 3.97
N GLY A 326 2.99 -2.82 4.08
CA GLY A 326 2.60 -1.44 3.77
C GLY A 326 2.98 -0.44 4.86
N ALA A 327 2.91 0.85 4.57
CA ALA A 327 3.21 1.94 5.51
C ALA A 327 2.42 1.82 6.83
N ASN A 328 1.12 1.55 6.73
CA ASN A 328 0.23 1.37 7.88
C ASN A 328 0.61 0.14 8.70
N GLN A 329 0.85 -0.99 8.03
CA GLN A 329 1.25 -2.21 8.73
C GLN A 329 2.61 -2.05 9.42
N MET A 330 3.53 -1.28 8.83
CA MET A 330 4.80 -0.94 9.48
C MET A 330 4.59 -0.12 10.76
N TYR A 331 3.71 0.89 10.72
CA TYR A 331 3.30 1.65 11.91
C TYR A 331 2.69 0.76 13.00
N TYR A 332 1.67 -0.05 12.65
CA TYR A 332 0.97 -0.88 13.62
C TYR A 332 1.80 -2.06 14.16
N SER A 333 2.89 -2.43 13.48
CA SER A 333 3.82 -3.45 13.96
C SER A 333 4.87 -2.91 14.95
N ALA A 334 4.96 -1.59 15.12
CA ALA A 334 5.93 -0.96 16.01
C ALA A 334 5.62 -1.20 17.49
N THR A 335 6.65 -1.62 18.23
CA THR A 335 6.61 -1.77 19.69
C THR A 335 6.82 -0.44 20.42
N GLU A 336 7.51 0.51 19.78
CA GLU A 336 7.72 1.87 20.27
C GLU A 336 7.24 2.88 19.23
N SER A 337 6.22 3.65 19.59
CA SER A 337 5.63 4.69 18.76
C SER A 337 4.92 5.73 19.63
N GLY A 338 4.54 6.86 19.03
CA GLY A 338 3.78 7.91 19.72
C GLY A 338 3.20 8.93 18.75
N THR A 339 2.38 9.85 19.27
CA THR A 339 1.88 10.99 18.51
C THR A 339 3.02 11.92 18.13
N ILE A 340 2.95 12.59 16.98
CA ILE A 340 4.07 13.34 16.42
C ILE A 340 4.60 14.46 17.34
N ASP A 341 3.75 15.01 18.21
CA ASP A 341 4.09 16.04 19.19
C ASP A 341 4.96 15.51 20.35
N THR A 342 5.08 14.19 20.48
CA THR A 342 5.93 13.51 21.47
C THR A 342 7.23 12.98 20.88
N MET A 343 7.48 13.19 19.58
CA MET A 343 8.59 12.57 18.88
C MET A 343 9.94 12.99 19.47
N PRO A 344 10.82 12.04 19.85
CA PRO A 344 12.17 12.37 20.26
C PRO A 344 13.03 12.74 19.06
N ASP A 345 14.07 13.55 19.27
CA ASP A 345 15.02 13.94 18.22
C ASP A 345 16.05 12.82 17.99
N ILE A 346 15.60 11.72 17.39
CA ILE A 346 16.41 10.54 17.07
C ILE A 346 16.35 10.31 15.55
N PRO A 347 17.43 10.60 14.80
CA PRO A 347 17.51 10.29 13.38
C PRO A 347 17.28 8.79 13.12
N GLY A 348 16.60 8.48 12.03
CA GLY A 348 16.23 7.12 11.61
C GLY A 348 14.89 6.63 12.17
N LEU A 349 14.20 7.43 12.98
CA LEU A 349 12.78 7.18 13.26
C LEU A 349 11.96 7.33 11.97
N ALA A 350 10.91 6.53 11.85
CA ALA A 350 9.92 6.78 10.81
C ALA A 350 8.83 7.72 11.33
N VAL A 351 8.33 8.58 10.43
CA VAL A 351 7.19 9.46 10.65
C VAL A 351 6.05 9.01 9.76
N TRP A 352 4.83 9.04 10.28
CA TRP A 352 3.70 8.37 9.65
C TRP A 352 2.40 9.18 9.76
N HIS A 353 1.58 9.05 8.73
CA HIS A 353 0.15 9.30 8.77
C HIS A 353 -0.53 8.21 7.95
N ASP A 354 -1.85 8.07 8.09
CA ASP A 354 -2.57 7.01 7.38
C ASP A 354 -2.25 7.00 5.88
N GLY A 355 -1.77 5.85 5.40
CA GLY A 355 -1.36 5.59 4.02
C GLY A 355 0.06 6.05 3.63
N HIS A 356 0.85 6.66 4.51
CA HIS A 356 2.16 7.24 4.12
C HIS A 356 3.21 7.23 5.24
N ILE A 357 4.48 7.07 4.86
CA ILE A 357 5.61 6.99 5.80
C ILE A 357 6.85 7.68 5.22
N GLY A 358 7.69 8.24 6.09
CA GLY A 358 8.97 8.86 5.75
C GLY A 358 10.03 8.61 6.83
N VAL A 359 11.29 8.92 6.53
CA VAL A 359 12.43 8.74 7.42
C VAL A 359 12.86 10.10 7.98
N TYR A 360 12.80 10.27 9.30
CA TYR A 360 13.32 11.45 9.97
C TYR A 360 14.85 11.41 9.97
N ILE A 361 15.51 12.46 9.47
CA ILE A 361 16.98 12.51 9.32
C ILE A 361 17.67 13.40 10.35
N GLY A 362 16.93 13.91 11.35
CA GLY A 362 17.42 14.86 12.33
C GLY A 362 17.19 16.32 11.92
N GLY A 363 17.35 17.23 12.89
CA GLY A 363 17.29 18.67 12.63
C GLY A 363 15.93 19.17 12.12
N GLY A 364 14.83 18.47 12.43
CA GLY A 364 13.50 18.81 11.93
C GLY A 364 13.24 18.40 10.50
N GLN A 365 14.09 17.56 9.87
CA GLN A 365 13.96 17.20 8.46
C GLN A 365 13.57 15.74 8.25
N VAL A 366 12.82 15.49 7.16
CA VAL A 366 12.32 14.17 6.77
C VAL A 366 12.67 13.93 5.31
N ILE A 367 13.05 12.70 4.97
CA ILE A 367 13.11 12.21 3.60
C ILE A 367 11.96 11.25 3.35
N GLU A 368 11.26 11.45 2.24
CA GLU A 368 10.09 10.67 1.88
C GLU A 368 9.97 10.52 0.37
N ALA A 369 9.47 9.38 -0.09
CA ALA A 369 9.04 9.21 -1.47
C ALA A 369 7.60 9.72 -1.59
N MET A 370 7.43 10.99 -1.95
CA MET A 370 6.18 11.74 -1.74
C MET A 370 5.07 11.37 -2.72
N GLY A 371 5.43 10.95 -3.93
CA GLY A 371 4.47 10.56 -4.96
C GLY A 371 5.02 10.75 -6.38
N THR A 372 4.30 10.21 -7.36
CA THR A 372 4.80 10.04 -8.75
C THR A 372 5.32 11.32 -9.39
N LYS A 373 4.70 12.47 -9.12
CA LYS A 373 5.13 13.77 -9.70
C LYS A 373 6.38 14.37 -9.05
N TYR A 374 6.81 13.82 -7.92
CA TYR A 374 7.82 14.44 -7.06
C TYR A 374 9.09 13.59 -6.95
N GLY A 375 8.93 12.28 -6.72
CA GLY A 375 10.03 11.37 -6.39
C GLY A 375 10.34 11.34 -4.90
N VAL A 376 11.59 11.02 -4.57
CA VAL A 376 12.16 11.15 -3.22
C VAL A 376 12.53 12.61 -2.98
N VAL A 377 12.00 13.18 -1.90
CA VAL A 377 12.16 14.60 -1.54
C VAL A 377 12.57 14.74 -0.09
N LYS A 378 13.13 15.90 0.23
CA LYS A 378 13.37 16.32 1.61
C LYS A 378 12.36 17.39 2.02
N THR A 379 11.69 17.19 3.15
CA THR A 379 10.66 18.08 3.69
C THR A 379 10.97 18.44 5.14
N GLU A 380 10.38 19.55 5.60
CA GLU A 380 10.35 19.88 7.01
C GLU A 380 9.36 18.96 7.73
N LEU A 381 9.71 18.47 8.92
CA LEU A 381 8.83 17.69 9.79
C LEU A 381 7.59 18.49 10.17
N ALA A 382 7.82 19.76 10.55
CA ALA A 382 6.77 20.66 10.97
C ALA A 382 5.81 20.98 9.82
N ASN A 383 4.51 20.96 10.10
CA ASN A 383 3.44 21.29 9.14
C ASN A 383 3.33 20.34 7.93
N ARG A 384 4.10 19.26 7.87
CA ARG A 384 3.98 18.24 6.80
C ARG A 384 2.77 17.33 6.97
N GLY A 385 2.11 17.37 8.12
CA GLY A 385 0.87 16.60 8.38
C GLY A 385 1.13 15.18 8.89
N TRP A 386 2.35 14.87 9.32
CA TRP A 386 2.65 13.67 10.08
C TRP A 386 1.82 13.65 11.37
N THR A 387 1.34 12.46 11.74
CA THR A 387 0.46 12.30 12.91
C THR A 387 1.13 11.49 14.01
N HIS A 388 2.04 10.58 13.66
CA HIS A 388 2.73 9.70 14.59
C HIS A 388 4.19 9.49 14.17
N TRP A 389 5.00 9.02 15.12
CA TRP A 389 6.35 8.52 14.92
C TRP A 389 6.45 7.07 15.38
N LEU A 390 7.41 6.33 14.85
CA LEU A 390 7.71 4.95 15.26
C LEU A 390 9.20 4.63 15.16
N LYS A 391 9.66 3.71 16.02
CA LYS A 391 10.85 2.89 15.72
C LYS A 391 10.43 1.76 14.79
N ILE A 392 11.11 1.63 13.66
CA ILE A 392 10.83 0.57 12.69
C ILE A 392 11.23 -0.77 13.33
N PRO A 393 10.35 -1.77 13.42
CA PRO A 393 10.61 -3.02 14.16
C PRO A 393 11.85 -3.80 13.75
N TYR A 394 12.29 -3.62 12.50
CA TYR A 394 13.36 -4.38 11.86
C TYR A 394 14.65 -3.57 11.73
N ILE A 395 14.72 -2.42 12.39
CA ILE A 395 15.87 -1.51 12.39
C ILE A 395 16.44 -1.42 13.80
N ASN A 396 17.76 -1.48 13.92
CA ASN A 396 18.46 -1.32 15.17
C ASN A 396 18.65 0.17 15.52
N TYR A 397 18.31 0.54 16.76
CA TYR A 397 18.43 1.90 17.29
C TYR A 397 19.42 2.01 18.47
N ASP A 398 20.11 0.92 18.81
CA ASP A 398 21.06 0.83 19.93
C ASP A 398 22.50 1.21 19.58
#